data_AF-A0AAN8WXA9-F1
#
_entry.id   AF-A0AAN8WXA9-F1
#
_cell.length_a   1.000
_cell.length_b   1.000
_cell.length_c   1.000
_cell.angle_alpha   90.00
_cell.angle_beta   90.00
_cell.angle_gamma   90.00
#
_symmetry.space_group_name_H-M   'P 1'
#
loop_
_entity.id
_entity.type
_entity.pdbx_description
1 polymer ?
#
loop_
_entity_poly.entity_id
_entity_poly.type
_entity_poly.pdbx_seq_one_letter_code
_entity_poly.pdbx_strand_id
1 'polypeptide(L)'
;MEGAKQYHKMITEFKLNVQDLLRRSGCTSEIWRPAEVTLQAAFDNTRINVHAALCDNIDTRTALDHIRDVVTEANKYLNNNAKVNSQLLVNICNYIEKMMSVFGVRFGDQASSGGQGSEKLIEVAEVLGNVREQLRQHSRNQNLDVKGLQIQLLTLCDSIRDELLPPLGIRLEDRDDGATSIKLVDANELMQEIKTKKEQELAKKQEKEKKKVAQAAKQANQEPLQDPINMFRTEEYSQWDANGIPTHDKESKEITKSQTKKLTKLMEAQKKKYEKWLGQQS
;
A
#
# COMPACT_ATOMS: atom_id res chain seq x y z
N MET A 1 36.90 -33.35 7.09
CA MET A 1 35.47 -33.14 6.74
C MET A 1 34.98 -31.71 6.98
N GLU A 2 35.54 -30.96 7.93
CA GLU A 2 35.16 -29.56 8.23
C GLU A 2 35.28 -28.62 7.00
N GLY A 3 36.44 -28.63 6.32
CA GLY A 3 36.70 -27.72 5.19
C GLY A 3 35.75 -27.91 4.01
N ALA A 4 35.37 -29.15 3.69
CA ALA A 4 34.41 -29.45 2.63
C ALA A 4 33.00 -28.91 2.97
N LYS A 5 32.57 -29.02 4.24
CA LYS A 5 31.30 -28.47 4.70
C LYS A 5 31.28 -26.94 4.63
N GLN A 6 32.38 -26.30 5.03
CA GLN A 6 32.53 -24.85 4.95
C GLN A 6 32.50 -24.35 3.51
N TYR A 7 33.18 -25.05 2.60
CA TYR A 7 33.21 -24.71 1.18
C TYR A 7 31.84 -24.86 0.52
N HIS A 8 31.15 -25.97 0.80
CA HIS A 8 29.77 -26.18 0.34
C HIS A 8 28.82 -25.10 0.87
N LYS A 9 28.92 -24.74 2.15
CA LYS A 9 28.15 -23.67 2.78
C LYS A 9 28.42 -22.33 2.08
N MET A 10 29.68 -21.98 1.85
CA MET A 10 30.06 -20.73 1.17
C MET A 10 29.45 -20.61 -0.23
N ILE A 11 29.52 -21.66 -1.05
CA ILE A 11 28.92 -21.64 -2.40
C ILE A 11 27.39 -21.56 -2.32
N THR A 12 26.79 -22.31 -1.39
CA THR A 12 25.34 -22.32 -1.20
C THR A 12 24.83 -20.96 -0.75
N GLU A 13 25.49 -20.33 0.23
CA GLU A 13 25.17 -18.97 0.68
C GLU A 13 25.33 -17.95 -0.44
N PHE A 14 26.42 -18.03 -1.23
CA PHE A 14 26.60 -17.17 -2.39
C PHE A 14 25.46 -17.32 -3.40
N LYS A 15 25.08 -18.56 -3.75
CA LYS A 15 23.95 -18.85 -4.65
C LYS A 15 22.65 -18.26 -4.11
N LEU A 16 22.35 -18.47 -2.82
CA LEU A 16 21.14 -17.95 -2.17
C LEU A 16 21.11 -16.42 -2.21
N ASN A 17 22.25 -15.76 -1.99
CA ASN A 17 22.36 -14.30 -2.07
C ASN A 17 22.10 -13.77 -3.49
N VAL A 18 22.63 -14.45 -4.51
CA VAL A 18 22.39 -14.07 -5.92
C VAL A 18 20.93 -14.29 -6.31
N GLN A 19 20.32 -15.41 -5.90
CA GLN A 19 18.89 -15.67 -6.12
C GLN A 19 18.01 -14.63 -5.42
N ASP A 20 18.37 -14.24 -4.21
CA ASP A 20 17.66 -13.22 -3.45
C ASP A 20 17.76 -11.82 -4.08
N LEU A 21 18.93 -11.49 -4.63
CA LEU A 21 19.12 -10.27 -5.41
C LEU A 21 18.22 -10.24 -6.66
N LEU A 22 18.16 -11.35 -7.41
CA LEU A 22 17.32 -11.46 -8.60
C LEU A 22 15.83 -11.25 -8.27
N ARG A 23 15.37 -11.81 -7.15
CA ARG A 23 13.99 -11.61 -6.67
C ARG A 23 13.71 -10.13 -6.33
N ARG A 24 14.61 -9.50 -5.56
CA ARG A 24 14.40 -8.12 -5.07
C ARG A 24 14.55 -7.04 -6.13
N SER A 25 15.44 -7.23 -7.10
CA SER A 25 15.90 -6.13 -7.97
C SER A 25 15.80 -6.41 -9.46
N GLY A 26 15.32 -7.60 -9.86
CA GLY A 26 15.24 -8.01 -11.26
C GLY A 26 16.60 -7.93 -11.98
N CYS A 27 16.57 -7.74 -13.31
CA CYS A 27 17.77 -7.46 -14.09
C CYS A 27 18.29 -6.06 -13.77
N THR A 28 19.46 -6.03 -13.14
CA THR A 28 20.09 -4.80 -12.67
C THR A 28 21.17 -4.30 -13.63
N SER A 29 21.30 -2.98 -13.71
CA SER A 29 22.29 -2.14 -14.43
C SER A 29 22.95 -2.76 -15.68
N GLU A 30 22.49 -2.35 -16.86
CA GLU A 30 23.17 -2.57 -18.15
C GLU A 30 24.48 -1.76 -18.28
N ILE A 31 24.71 -0.82 -17.36
CA ILE A 31 25.86 0.07 -17.37
C ILE A 31 27.03 -0.60 -16.66
N TRP A 32 28.12 -0.80 -17.40
CA TRP A 32 29.41 -1.25 -16.89
C TRP A 32 30.14 -0.09 -16.21
N ARG A 33 30.34 -0.17 -14.89
CA ARG A 33 31.15 0.78 -14.13
C ARG A 33 32.49 0.13 -13.80
N PRO A 34 33.44 0.89 -13.22
CA PRO A 34 34.78 0.36 -12.91
C PRO A 34 34.74 -0.89 -12.01
N ALA A 35 33.76 -0.99 -11.11
CA ALA A 35 33.58 -2.14 -10.23
C ALA A 35 33.18 -3.41 -11.00
N GLU A 36 32.27 -3.32 -11.97
CA GLU A 36 31.86 -4.43 -12.84
C GLU A 36 33.01 -4.90 -13.72
N VAL A 37 33.78 -3.96 -14.29
CA VAL A 37 34.94 -4.28 -15.12
C VAL A 37 36.00 -5.03 -14.30
N THR A 38 36.23 -4.60 -13.05
CA THR A 38 37.17 -5.26 -12.13
C THR A 38 36.71 -6.69 -11.81
N LEU A 39 35.43 -6.87 -11.47
CA LEU A 39 34.88 -8.20 -11.16
C LEU A 39 34.88 -9.12 -12.40
N GLN A 40 34.56 -8.59 -13.58
CA GLN A 40 34.62 -9.35 -14.84
C GLN A 40 36.05 -9.79 -15.15
N ALA A 41 37.04 -8.91 -14.99
CA ALA A 41 38.45 -9.28 -15.15
C ALA A 41 38.88 -10.37 -14.16
N ALA A 42 38.44 -10.28 -12.89
CA ALA A 42 38.68 -11.33 -11.90
C ALA A 42 38.02 -12.66 -12.29
N PHE A 43 36.81 -12.61 -12.85
CA PHE A 43 36.10 -13.79 -13.34
C PHE A 43 36.80 -14.44 -14.53
N ASP A 44 37.25 -13.65 -15.51
CA ASP A 44 37.98 -14.17 -16.67
C ASP A 44 39.33 -14.77 -16.27
N ASN A 45 40.07 -14.11 -15.37
CA ASN A 45 41.31 -14.66 -14.80
C ASN A 45 41.05 -15.97 -14.06
N THR A 46 39.96 -16.07 -13.31
CA THR A 46 39.57 -17.31 -12.63
C THR A 46 39.34 -18.44 -13.62
N ARG A 47 38.67 -18.17 -14.75
CA ARG A 47 38.43 -19.19 -15.80
C ARG A 47 39.73 -19.67 -16.41
N ILE A 48 40.66 -18.76 -16.70
CA ILE A 48 41.98 -19.08 -17.25
C ILE A 48 42.78 -19.93 -16.25
N ASN A 49 42.84 -19.51 -14.99
CA ASN A 49 43.63 -20.17 -13.96
C ASN A 49 43.06 -21.53 -13.57
N VAL A 50 41.73 -21.67 -13.49
CA VAL A 50 41.07 -22.97 -13.28
C VAL A 50 41.38 -23.90 -14.44
N HIS A 51 41.31 -23.42 -15.68
CA HIS A 51 41.67 -24.25 -16.84
C HIS A 51 43.14 -24.67 -16.81
N ALA A 52 44.05 -23.74 -16.51
CA ALA A 52 45.48 -24.03 -16.37
C ALA A 52 45.77 -25.08 -15.29
N ALA A 53 45.16 -24.94 -14.11
CA ALA A 53 45.29 -25.90 -13.00
C ALA A 53 44.75 -27.29 -13.37
N LEU A 54 43.65 -27.36 -14.14
CA LEU A 54 43.13 -28.66 -14.57
C LEU A 54 43.96 -29.31 -15.68
N CYS A 55 44.59 -28.50 -16.53
CA CYS A 55 45.56 -28.99 -17.53
C CYS A 55 46.87 -29.44 -16.89
N ASP A 56 47.25 -28.87 -15.74
CA ASP A 56 48.41 -29.30 -14.95
C ASP A 56 48.03 -30.41 -13.97
N ASN A 57 48.12 -31.66 -14.43
CA ASN A 57 47.91 -32.85 -13.60
C ASN A 57 46.55 -32.89 -12.86
N ILE A 58 45.51 -32.27 -13.42
CA ILE A 58 44.17 -32.22 -12.83
C ILE A 58 44.24 -31.71 -11.37
N ASP A 59 44.93 -30.58 -11.14
CA ASP A 59 45.02 -29.96 -9.82
C ASP A 59 43.68 -29.34 -9.40
N THR A 60 42.81 -30.19 -8.85
CA THR A 60 41.52 -29.79 -8.31
C THR A 60 41.63 -28.83 -7.13
N ARG A 61 42.73 -28.88 -6.35
CA ARG A 61 42.90 -28.04 -5.17
C ARG A 61 43.08 -26.59 -5.58
N THR A 62 44.04 -26.33 -6.46
CA THR A 62 44.30 -24.98 -6.99
C THR A 62 43.09 -24.45 -7.77
N ALA A 63 42.40 -25.30 -8.52
CA ALA A 63 41.15 -24.94 -9.19
C ALA A 63 40.05 -24.49 -8.19
N LEU A 64 39.89 -25.18 -7.07
CA LEU A 64 38.91 -24.83 -6.04
C LEU A 64 39.29 -23.55 -5.27
N ASP A 65 40.58 -23.28 -5.09
CA ASP A 65 41.08 -22.05 -4.47
C ASP A 65 40.76 -20.83 -5.36
N HIS A 66 40.99 -20.92 -6.68
CA HIS A 66 40.57 -19.86 -7.61
C HIS A 66 39.05 -19.62 -7.64
N ILE A 67 38.25 -20.69 -7.52
CA ILE A 67 36.79 -20.55 -7.39
C ILE A 67 36.41 -19.85 -6.07
N ARG A 68 37.13 -20.12 -4.97
CA ARG A 68 36.91 -19.42 -3.70
C ARG A 68 37.25 -17.94 -3.79
N ASP A 69 38.31 -17.59 -4.50
CA ASP A 69 38.73 -16.21 -4.69
C ASP A 69 37.67 -15.41 -5.44
N VAL A 70 37.12 -15.94 -6.55
CA VAL A 70 36.05 -15.24 -7.29
C VAL A 70 34.76 -15.09 -6.47
N VAL A 71 34.41 -16.07 -5.64
CA VAL A 71 33.27 -15.94 -4.71
C VAL A 71 33.52 -14.82 -3.69
N THR A 72 34.76 -14.70 -3.21
CA THR A 72 35.15 -13.65 -2.27
C THR A 72 35.07 -12.26 -2.91
N GLU A 73 35.59 -12.10 -4.14
CA GLU A 73 35.50 -10.85 -4.89
C GLU A 73 34.04 -10.49 -5.27
N ALA A 74 33.23 -11.49 -5.64
CA ALA A 74 31.81 -11.29 -5.92
C ALA A 74 31.04 -10.83 -4.66
N ASN A 75 31.34 -11.39 -3.48
CA ASN A 75 30.74 -10.95 -2.22
C ASN A 75 31.20 -9.53 -1.82
N LYS A 76 32.45 -9.18 -2.06
CA LYS A 76 32.93 -7.78 -1.86
C LYS A 76 32.18 -6.82 -2.78
N TYR A 77 32.01 -7.19 -4.05
CA TYR A 77 31.25 -6.41 -5.01
C TYR A 77 29.79 -6.22 -4.59
N LEU A 78 29.14 -7.29 -4.10
CA LEU A 78 27.77 -7.25 -3.58
C LEU A 78 27.60 -6.29 -2.40
N ASN A 79 28.54 -6.29 -1.44
CA ASN A 79 28.42 -5.51 -0.22
C ASN A 79 28.80 -4.02 -0.40
N ASN A 80 29.70 -3.73 -1.34
CA ASN A 80 30.23 -2.37 -1.53
C ASN A 80 29.40 -1.50 -2.49
N ASN A 81 28.51 -2.10 -3.29
CA ASN A 81 27.78 -1.39 -4.33
C ASN A 81 26.27 -1.41 -4.07
N ALA A 82 25.65 -0.22 -4.07
CA ALA A 82 24.19 -0.09 -3.93
C ALA A 82 23.43 -0.56 -5.18
N LYS A 83 24.05 -0.47 -6.36
CA LYS A 83 23.55 -1.02 -7.62
C LYS A 83 24.58 -1.98 -8.16
N VAL A 84 24.19 -3.23 -8.33
CA VAL A 84 25.05 -4.33 -8.80
C VAL A 84 24.60 -4.79 -10.18
N ASN A 85 25.44 -5.46 -10.95
CA ASN A 85 25.07 -6.15 -12.19
C ASN A 85 24.75 -7.62 -11.85
N SER A 86 23.47 -7.96 -11.89
CA SER A 86 22.95 -9.28 -11.53
C SER A 86 23.34 -10.31 -12.58
N GLN A 87 23.35 -9.95 -13.86
CA GLN A 87 23.76 -10.86 -14.93
C GLN A 87 25.20 -11.35 -14.74
N LEU A 88 26.12 -10.47 -14.35
CA LEU A 88 27.51 -10.85 -14.05
C LEU A 88 27.57 -11.87 -12.91
N LEU A 89 26.82 -11.63 -11.83
CA LEU A 89 26.77 -12.54 -10.69
C LEU A 89 26.12 -13.89 -11.04
N VAL A 90 25.09 -13.89 -11.89
CA VAL A 90 24.47 -15.12 -12.43
C VAL A 90 25.47 -15.89 -13.28
N ASN A 91 26.24 -15.21 -14.14
CA ASN A 91 27.26 -15.86 -14.96
C ASN A 91 28.34 -16.53 -14.09
N ILE A 92 28.79 -15.85 -13.03
CA ILE A 92 29.74 -16.41 -12.05
C ILE A 92 29.11 -17.62 -11.35
N CYS A 93 27.87 -17.52 -10.88
CA CYS A 93 27.16 -18.61 -10.21
C CYS A 93 27.02 -19.84 -11.12
N ASN A 94 26.57 -19.65 -12.36
CA ASN A 94 26.43 -20.72 -13.36
C ASN A 94 27.78 -21.39 -13.69
N TYR A 95 28.86 -20.61 -13.76
CA TYR A 95 30.20 -21.17 -13.96
C TYR A 95 30.64 -22.04 -12.78
N ILE A 96 30.43 -21.56 -11.55
CA ILE A 96 30.75 -22.32 -10.33
C ILE A 96 29.95 -23.63 -10.32
N GLU A 97 28.64 -23.58 -10.57
CA GLU A 97 27.81 -24.79 -10.64
C GLU A 97 28.27 -25.76 -11.71
N LYS A 98 28.65 -25.26 -12.90
CA LYS A 98 29.23 -26.09 -13.96
C LYS A 98 30.51 -26.75 -13.49
N MET A 99 31.42 -26.02 -12.86
CA MET A 99 32.69 -26.59 -12.36
C MET A 99 32.46 -27.62 -11.26
N MET A 100 31.55 -27.35 -10.34
CA MET A 100 31.17 -28.30 -9.29
C MET A 100 30.56 -29.59 -9.87
N SER A 101 29.73 -29.45 -10.91
CA SER A 101 29.18 -30.58 -11.65
C SER A 101 30.27 -31.40 -12.37
N VAL A 102 31.27 -30.73 -12.97
CA VAL A 102 32.45 -31.40 -13.56
C VAL A 102 33.22 -32.20 -12.51
N PHE A 103 33.33 -31.68 -11.28
CA PHE A 103 33.93 -32.40 -10.16
C PHE A 103 33.01 -33.46 -9.53
N GLY A 104 31.81 -33.68 -10.08
CA GLY A 104 30.85 -34.68 -9.59
C GLY A 104 30.05 -34.25 -8.36
N VAL A 105 30.15 -32.98 -7.94
CA VAL A 105 29.40 -32.43 -6.81
C VAL A 105 28.11 -31.79 -7.33
N ARG A 106 26.98 -32.47 -7.10
CA ARG A 106 25.67 -31.87 -7.32
C ARG A 106 25.27 -31.06 -6.10
N PHE A 107 25.22 -29.74 -6.25
CA PHE A 107 24.51 -28.88 -5.33
C PHE A 107 23.03 -29.17 -5.54
N GLY A 108 22.45 -29.94 -4.61
CA GLY A 108 21.09 -30.45 -4.73
C GLY A 108 20.15 -29.34 -5.15
N ASP A 109 19.52 -29.51 -6.30
CA ASP A 109 18.34 -28.76 -6.67
C ASP A 109 17.23 -29.28 -5.76
N GLN A 110 17.15 -28.75 -4.53
CA GLN A 110 16.09 -29.07 -3.56
C GLN A 110 14.70 -28.58 -4.04
N ALA A 111 14.52 -28.40 -5.35
CA ALA A 111 13.34 -27.83 -5.99
C ALA A 111 12.79 -28.66 -7.16
N SER A 112 13.33 -29.86 -7.46
CA SER A 112 12.84 -30.66 -8.60
C SER A 112 11.53 -31.44 -8.35
N SER A 113 10.77 -31.14 -7.30
CA SER A 113 9.47 -31.80 -7.01
C SER A 113 8.37 -30.86 -6.49
N GLY A 114 8.59 -29.54 -6.46
CA GLY A 114 7.66 -28.63 -5.77
C GLY A 114 7.65 -27.19 -6.28
N GLY A 115 8.05 -26.95 -7.53
CA GLY A 115 8.32 -25.60 -8.07
C GLY A 115 7.24 -24.55 -7.80
N GLN A 116 5.96 -24.93 -7.81
CA GLN A 116 4.85 -24.01 -7.52
C GLN A 116 4.58 -23.79 -6.02
N GLY A 117 4.93 -24.77 -5.18
CA GLY A 117 4.81 -24.68 -3.72
C GLY A 117 5.96 -23.90 -3.08
N SER A 118 7.18 -24.03 -3.62
CA SER A 118 8.33 -23.25 -3.15
C SER A 118 8.21 -21.77 -3.47
N GLU A 119 7.65 -21.42 -4.63
CA GLU A 119 7.45 -20.02 -5.05
C GLU A 119 6.44 -19.31 -4.14
N LYS A 120 5.26 -19.91 -3.91
CA LYS A 120 4.28 -19.39 -2.94
C LYS A 120 4.83 -19.28 -1.52
N LEU A 121 5.66 -20.24 -1.10
CA LEU A 121 6.31 -20.19 0.22
C LEU A 121 7.28 -19.00 0.32
N ILE A 122 8.01 -18.70 -0.75
CA ILE A 122 8.89 -17.53 -0.82
C ILE A 122 8.06 -16.23 -0.77
N GLU A 123 6.98 -16.14 -1.54
CA GLU A 123 6.08 -14.97 -1.52
C GLU A 123 5.48 -14.72 -0.12
N VAL A 124 5.03 -15.78 0.57
CA VAL A 124 4.56 -15.68 1.95
C VAL A 124 5.69 -15.28 2.90
N ALA A 125 6.91 -15.80 2.70
CA ALA A 125 8.06 -15.42 3.51
C ALA A 125 8.48 -13.95 3.30
N GLU A 126 8.30 -13.40 2.09
CA GLU A 126 8.50 -11.98 1.79
C GLU A 126 7.48 -11.11 2.53
N VAL A 127 6.20 -11.50 2.52
CA VAL A 127 5.15 -10.84 3.31
C VAL A 127 5.52 -10.85 4.80
N LEU A 128 5.90 -12.01 5.34
CA LEU A 128 6.33 -12.13 6.74
C LEU A 128 7.56 -11.28 7.05
N GLY A 129 8.53 -11.24 6.13
CA GLY A 129 9.73 -10.41 6.25
C GLY A 129 9.41 -8.93 6.33
N ASN A 130 8.48 -8.45 5.50
CA ASN A 130 7.99 -7.07 5.50
C ASN A 130 7.26 -6.75 6.81
N VAL A 131 6.31 -7.60 7.23
CA VAL A 131 5.59 -7.46 8.51
C VAL A 131 6.56 -7.38 9.69
N ARG A 132 7.57 -8.26 9.72
CA ARG A 132 8.61 -8.26 10.77
C ARG A 132 9.39 -6.95 10.80
N GLU A 133 9.76 -6.41 9.65
CA GLU A 133 10.49 -5.14 9.57
C GLU A 133 9.61 -3.95 10.00
N GLN A 134 8.35 -3.91 9.58
CA GLN A 134 7.38 -2.92 10.05
C GLN A 134 7.23 -2.98 11.58
N LEU A 135 7.06 -4.18 12.15
CA LEU A 135 6.99 -4.36 13.61
C LEU A 135 8.26 -3.82 14.32
N ARG A 136 9.43 -4.08 13.75
CA ARG A 136 10.72 -3.57 14.28
C ARG A 136 10.81 -2.05 14.22
N GLN A 137 10.30 -1.43 13.16
CA GLN A 137 10.23 0.03 13.01
C GLN A 137 9.26 0.64 14.01
N HIS A 138 8.04 0.10 14.11
CA HIS A 138 7.04 0.53 15.09
C HIS A 138 7.57 0.41 16.54
N SER A 139 8.28 -0.67 16.86
CA SER A 139 8.91 -0.85 18.18
C SER A 139 10.08 0.10 18.46
N ARG A 140 10.78 0.59 17.43
CA ARG A 140 11.91 1.52 17.57
C ARG A 140 11.49 2.98 17.63
N ASN A 141 10.28 3.29 17.18
CA ASN A 141 9.74 4.63 17.19
C ASN A 141 9.41 5.06 18.63
N GLN A 142 10.37 5.71 19.30
CA GLN A 142 10.23 6.22 20.67
C GLN A 142 9.20 7.36 20.83
N ASN A 143 8.67 7.88 19.72
CA ASN A 143 7.72 9.00 19.71
C ASN A 143 6.26 8.57 19.85
N LEU A 144 5.96 7.26 19.85
CA LEU A 144 4.59 6.76 19.94
C LEU A 144 4.25 6.38 21.39
N ASP A 145 3.08 6.82 21.86
CA ASP A 145 2.52 6.32 23.10
C ASP A 145 1.99 4.88 22.92
N VAL A 146 1.65 4.22 24.03
CA VAL A 146 1.16 2.83 24.02
C VAL A 146 -0.09 2.68 23.15
N LYS A 147 -0.97 3.69 23.12
CA LYS A 147 -2.20 3.66 22.31
C LYS A 147 -1.90 3.79 20.81
N GLY A 148 -0.96 4.65 20.43
CA GLY A 148 -0.50 4.81 19.06
C GLY A 148 0.14 3.54 18.53
N LEU A 149 0.96 2.87 19.36
CA LEU A 149 1.53 1.57 19.00
C LEU A 149 0.45 0.50 18.81
N GLN A 150 -0.57 0.47 19.69
CA GLN A 150 -1.69 -0.47 19.57
C GLN A 150 -2.49 -0.24 18.27
N ILE A 151 -2.75 1.02 17.90
CA ILE A 151 -3.42 1.38 16.65
C ILE A 151 -2.60 0.91 15.45
N GLN A 152 -1.28 1.12 15.46
CA GLN A 152 -0.42 0.69 14.35
C GLN A 152 -0.31 -0.83 14.25
N LEU A 153 -0.29 -1.55 15.38
CA LEU A 153 -0.30 -3.01 15.39
C LEU A 153 -1.61 -3.56 14.81
N LEU A 154 -2.77 -3.00 15.20
CA LEU A 154 -4.06 -3.40 14.64
C LEU A 154 -4.15 -3.09 13.15
N THR A 155 -3.65 -1.92 12.74
CA THR A 155 -3.58 -1.54 11.31
C THR A 155 -2.69 -2.50 10.52
N LEU A 156 -1.58 -2.96 11.11
CA LEU A 156 -0.71 -3.95 10.49
C LEU A 156 -1.41 -5.31 10.35
N CYS A 157 -2.17 -5.75 11.36
CA CYS A 157 -2.98 -6.96 11.28
C CYS A 157 -4.05 -6.87 10.16
N ASP A 158 -4.75 -5.74 10.08
CA ASP A 158 -5.74 -5.50 9.02
C ASP A 158 -5.07 -5.50 7.62
N SER A 159 -3.89 -4.89 7.49
CA SER A 159 -3.10 -4.91 6.25
C SER A 159 -2.71 -6.33 5.84
N ILE A 160 -2.31 -7.19 6.79
CA ILE A 160 -2.01 -8.60 6.53
C ILE A 160 -3.25 -9.33 5.99
N ARG A 161 -4.40 -9.14 6.64
CA ARG A 161 -5.66 -9.79 6.28
C ARG A 161 -6.18 -9.33 4.91
N ASP A 162 -6.18 -8.03 4.66
CA ASP A 162 -6.97 -7.42 3.58
C ASP A 162 -6.12 -7.05 2.35
N GLU A 163 -4.79 -6.95 2.47
CA GLU A 163 -3.92 -6.42 1.40
C GLU A 163 -2.71 -7.30 1.06
N LEU A 164 -2.02 -7.86 2.05
CA LEU A 164 -0.76 -8.58 1.80
C LEU A 164 -0.95 -10.06 1.41
N LEU A 165 -1.87 -10.76 2.07
CA LEU A 165 -2.14 -12.18 1.83
C LEU A 165 -3.12 -12.48 0.67
N PRO A 166 -4.13 -11.64 0.38
CA PRO A 166 -5.06 -11.92 -0.73
C PRO A 166 -4.42 -12.03 -2.12
N PRO A 167 -3.39 -11.25 -2.50
CA PRO A 167 -2.67 -11.45 -3.76
C PRO A 167 -2.02 -12.83 -3.89
N LEU A 168 -1.74 -13.49 -2.76
CA LEU A 168 -1.17 -14.85 -2.72
C LEU A 168 -2.26 -15.94 -2.74
N GLY A 169 -3.54 -15.54 -2.85
CA GLY A 169 -4.69 -16.44 -2.76
C GLY A 169 -4.96 -16.93 -1.34
N ILE A 170 -4.45 -16.24 -0.32
CA ILE A 170 -4.65 -16.60 1.09
C ILE A 170 -5.67 -15.65 1.71
N ARG A 171 -6.79 -16.20 2.17
CA ARG A 171 -7.85 -15.48 2.88
C ARG A 171 -7.85 -15.86 4.35
N LEU A 172 -7.74 -14.86 5.21
CA LEU A 172 -7.87 -15.01 6.65
C LEU A 172 -9.29 -14.63 7.08
N GLU A 173 -9.95 -15.50 7.85
CA GLU A 173 -11.24 -15.23 8.49
C GLU A 173 -11.09 -15.41 10.00
N ASP A 174 -11.35 -14.34 10.75
CA ASP A 174 -11.34 -14.33 12.20
C ASP A 174 -12.55 -15.10 12.73
N ARG A 175 -12.32 -16.03 13.65
CA ARG A 175 -13.38 -16.74 14.37
C ARG A 175 -13.56 -16.15 15.77
N ASP A 176 -14.77 -16.30 16.30
CA ASP A 176 -15.13 -15.83 17.64
C ASP A 176 -14.36 -16.53 18.78
N ASP A 177 -13.73 -17.69 18.49
CA ASP A 177 -12.86 -18.44 19.41
C ASP A 177 -11.40 -17.94 19.46
N GLY A 178 -11.06 -16.93 18.66
CA GLY A 178 -9.73 -16.35 18.57
C GLY A 178 -8.77 -17.11 17.64
N ALA A 179 -9.21 -18.20 16.99
CA ALA A 179 -8.41 -18.92 16.00
C ALA A 179 -8.68 -18.37 14.59
N THR A 180 -7.63 -17.93 13.89
CA THR A 180 -7.77 -17.49 12.50
C THR A 180 -7.93 -18.70 11.58
N SER A 181 -8.99 -18.71 10.77
CA SER A 181 -9.16 -19.72 9.73
C SER A 181 -8.52 -19.27 8.42
N ILE A 182 -7.74 -20.17 7.82
CA ILE A 182 -6.96 -19.91 6.61
C ILE A 182 -7.63 -20.65 5.45
N LYS A 183 -8.03 -19.93 4.41
CA LYS A 183 -8.58 -20.50 3.18
C LYS A 183 -7.69 -20.14 1.99
N LEU A 184 -7.34 -21.16 1.21
CA LEU A 184 -6.64 -20.99 -0.06
C LEU A 184 -7.68 -20.87 -1.18
N VAL A 185 -7.62 -19.77 -1.91
CA VAL A 185 -8.56 -19.39 -2.99
C VAL A 185 -7.75 -18.97 -4.22
N ASP A 186 -8.38 -18.92 -5.39
CA ASP A 186 -7.72 -18.38 -6.57
C ASP A 186 -7.40 -16.88 -6.39
N ALA A 187 -6.14 -16.51 -6.60
CA ALA A 187 -5.66 -15.16 -6.38
C ALA A 187 -6.29 -14.13 -7.33
N ASN A 188 -6.59 -14.52 -8.57
CA ASN A 188 -7.14 -13.60 -9.56
C ASN A 188 -8.60 -13.28 -9.26
N GLU A 189 -9.39 -14.30 -8.91
CA GLU A 189 -10.79 -14.14 -8.50
C GLU A 189 -10.89 -13.28 -7.21
N LEU A 190 -10.07 -13.59 -6.20
CA LEU A 190 -10.06 -12.87 -4.94
C LEU A 190 -9.70 -11.39 -5.12
N MET A 191 -8.71 -11.08 -5.98
CA MET A 191 -8.32 -9.70 -6.26
C MET A 191 -9.38 -8.92 -7.04
N GLN A 192 -10.14 -9.56 -7.93
CA GLN A 192 -11.27 -8.92 -8.62
C GLN A 192 -12.42 -8.61 -7.65
N GLU A 193 -12.73 -9.51 -6.72
CA GLU A 193 -13.71 -9.26 -5.66
C GLU A 193 -13.30 -8.10 -4.75
N ILE A 194 -12.02 -8.05 -4.34
CA ILE A 194 -11.52 -6.96 -3.49
C ILE A 194 -11.57 -5.63 -4.22
N LYS A 195 -11.17 -5.58 -5.50
CA LYS A 195 -11.24 -4.35 -6.32
C LYS A 195 -12.66 -3.83 -6.47
N THR A 196 -13.59 -4.70 -6.85
CA THR A 196 -15.00 -4.31 -7.03
C THR A 196 -15.62 -3.83 -5.72
N LYS A 197 -15.31 -4.46 -4.58
CA LYS A 197 -15.73 -3.98 -3.25
C LYS A 197 -15.12 -2.62 -2.90
N LYS A 198 -13.81 -2.43 -3.11
CA LYS A 198 -13.12 -1.15 -2.85
C LYS A 198 -13.70 -0.01 -3.72
N GLU A 199 -13.98 -0.28 -5.00
CA GLU A 199 -14.61 0.70 -5.91
C GLU A 199 -16.03 1.07 -5.46
N GLN A 200 -16.82 0.10 -5.04
CA GLN A 200 -18.18 0.34 -4.51
C GLN A 200 -18.15 1.16 -3.21
N GLU A 201 -17.21 0.88 -2.30
CA GLU A 201 -17.06 1.67 -1.08
C GLU A 201 -16.59 3.10 -1.36
N LEU A 202 -15.65 3.27 -2.29
CA LEU A 202 -15.18 4.59 -2.70
C LEU A 202 -16.31 5.39 -3.34
N ALA A 203 -17.10 4.78 -4.23
CA ALA A 203 -18.28 5.41 -4.83
C ALA A 203 -19.30 5.84 -3.75
N LYS A 204 -19.57 4.97 -2.76
CA LYS A 204 -20.46 5.30 -1.63
C LYS A 204 -19.90 6.44 -0.76
N LYS A 205 -18.60 6.49 -0.51
CA LYS A 205 -17.96 7.58 0.26
C LYS A 205 -18.04 8.90 -0.50
N GLN A 206 -17.69 8.90 -1.79
CA GLN A 206 -17.78 10.08 -2.65
C GLN A 206 -19.22 10.59 -2.81
N GLU A 207 -20.20 9.69 -2.90
CA GLU A 207 -21.61 10.08 -2.97
C GLU A 207 -22.08 10.72 -1.65
N LYS A 208 -21.68 10.16 -0.49
CA LYS A 208 -21.96 10.75 0.82
C LYS A 208 -21.32 12.13 0.97
N GLU A 209 -20.10 12.31 0.50
CA GLU A 209 -19.37 13.58 0.57
C GLU A 209 -20.01 14.63 -0.35
N LYS A 210 -20.35 14.26 -1.60
CA LYS A 210 -21.10 15.12 -2.53
C LYS A 210 -22.46 15.54 -1.94
N LYS A 211 -23.18 14.63 -1.27
CA LYS A 211 -24.45 14.96 -0.60
C LYS A 211 -24.27 15.93 0.56
N LYS A 212 -23.21 15.78 1.36
CA LYS A 212 -22.89 16.72 2.46
C LYS A 212 -22.54 18.11 1.93
N VAL A 213 -21.68 18.20 0.91
CA VAL A 213 -21.29 19.47 0.29
C VAL A 213 -22.50 20.16 -0.37
N ALA A 214 -23.34 19.40 -1.08
CA ALA A 214 -24.56 19.93 -1.68
C ALA A 214 -25.59 20.40 -0.65
N GLN A 215 -25.72 19.73 0.50
CA GLN A 215 -26.57 20.18 1.61
C GLN A 215 -26.03 21.45 2.26
N ALA A 216 -24.72 21.53 2.50
CA ALA A 216 -24.09 22.72 3.07
C ALA A 216 -24.23 23.94 2.13
N ALA A 217 -24.05 23.76 0.82
CA ALA A 217 -24.24 24.83 -0.17
C ALA A 217 -25.70 25.28 -0.27
N LYS A 218 -26.67 24.35 -0.16
CA LYS A 218 -28.11 24.69 -0.11
C LYS A 218 -28.52 25.43 1.17
N GLN A 219 -27.81 25.22 2.27
CA GLN A 219 -28.01 25.96 3.52
C GLN A 219 -27.37 27.35 3.45
N ALA A 220 -26.19 27.47 2.83
CA ALA A 220 -25.49 28.75 2.65
C ALA A 220 -26.16 29.70 1.64
N ASN A 221 -26.82 29.16 0.58
CA ASN A 221 -27.54 29.95 -0.42
C ASN A 221 -29.02 30.21 -0.08
N GLN A 222 -29.48 29.97 1.14
CA GLN A 222 -30.82 30.42 1.53
C GLN A 222 -30.82 31.95 1.60
N GLU A 223 -31.59 32.59 0.70
CA GLU A 223 -31.80 34.04 0.73
C GLU A 223 -32.26 34.48 2.13
N PRO A 224 -31.78 35.63 2.64
CA PRO A 224 -32.18 36.11 3.95
C PRO A 224 -33.70 36.25 4.01
N LEU A 225 -34.34 35.59 4.98
CA LEU A 225 -35.78 35.71 5.12
C LEU A 225 -36.13 37.17 5.41
N GLN A 226 -37.07 37.71 4.65
CA GLN A 226 -37.55 39.08 4.81
C GLN A 226 -38.18 39.25 6.20
N ASP A 227 -37.85 40.36 6.87
CA ASP A 227 -38.37 40.71 8.20
C ASP A 227 -39.92 40.66 8.20
N PRO A 228 -40.55 39.94 9.14
CA PRO A 228 -42.01 39.83 9.25
C PRO A 228 -42.76 41.17 9.22
N ILE A 229 -42.16 42.27 9.71
CA ILE A 229 -42.76 43.62 9.74
C ILE A 229 -42.80 44.25 8.34
N ASN A 230 -41.86 43.90 7.47
CA ASN A 230 -41.75 44.44 6.12
C ASN A 230 -42.43 43.55 5.06
N MET A 231 -42.96 42.38 5.46
CA MET A 231 -43.54 41.38 4.55
C MET A 231 -44.75 41.91 3.74
N PHE A 232 -45.54 42.82 4.31
CA PHE A 232 -46.74 43.37 3.66
C PHE A 232 -46.57 44.80 3.13
N ARG A 233 -45.33 45.31 3.09
CA ARG A 233 -45.02 46.62 2.50
C ARG A 233 -44.89 46.50 0.98
N THR A 234 -45.97 46.10 0.33
CA THR A 234 -46.09 45.91 -1.12
C THR A 234 -47.07 46.94 -1.71
N GLU A 235 -47.05 47.13 -3.04
CA GLU A 235 -47.91 48.08 -3.76
C GLU A 235 -49.43 47.79 -3.66
N GLU A 236 -49.79 46.70 -3.00
CA GLU A 236 -51.17 46.23 -2.80
C GLU A 236 -51.85 46.86 -1.57
N TYR A 237 -51.09 47.50 -0.68
CA TYR A 237 -51.57 48.08 0.57
C TYR A 237 -51.08 49.52 0.75
N SER A 238 -51.92 50.36 1.35
CA SER A 238 -51.65 51.81 1.46
C SER A 238 -51.36 52.30 2.88
N GLN A 239 -51.84 51.59 3.90
CA GLN A 239 -51.62 51.92 5.30
C GLN A 239 -51.42 50.65 6.14
N TRP A 240 -50.64 50.75 7.22
CA TRP A 240 -50.31 49.64 8.11
C TRP A 240 -50.43 50.06 9.57
N ASP A 241 -50.72 49.10 10.44
CA ASP A 241 -50.74 49.28 11.88
C ASP A 241 -49.33 49.23 12.51
N ALA A 242 -49.24 49.45 13.83
CA ALA A 242 -47.98 49.40 14.59
C ALA A 242 -47.27 48.03 14.52
N ASN A 243 -47.96 46.98 14.09
CA ASN A 243 -47.43 45.61 13.96
C ASN A 243 -47.09 45.26 12.50
N GLY A 244 -47.24 46.20 11.56
CA GLY A 244 -46.96 45.97 10.13
C GLY A 244 -48.08 45.27 9.36
N ILE A 245 -49.28 45.17 9.93
CA ILE A 245 -50.45 44.56 9.28
C ILE A 245 -51.17 45.62 8.45
N PRO A 246 -51.47 45.35 7.16
CA PRO A 246 -52.25 46.28 6.34
C PRO A 246 -53.60 46.63 6.95
N THR A 247 -53.92 47.93 7.01
CA THR A 247 -55.22 48.47 7.45
C THR A 247 -56.08 48.91 6.27
N HIS A 248 -55.46 49.34 5.17
CA HIS A 248 -56.14 49.79 3.95
C HIS A 248 -55.55 49.15 2.69
N ASP A 249 -56.40 48.84 1.71
CA ASP A 249 -55.97 48.32 0.41
C ASP A 249 -55.48 49.44 -0.53
N LYS A 250 -55.07 49.07 -1.75
CA LYS A 250 -54.60 49.97 -2.82
C LYS A 250 -55.55 51.15 -3.15
N GLU A 251 -56.86 51.00 -2.94
CA GLU A 251 -57.90 52.02 -3.15
C GLU A 251 -58.23 52.81 -1.87
N SER A 252 -57.42 52.67 -0.80
CA SER A 252 -57.67 53.29 0.51
C SER A 252 -58.98 52.86 1.17
N LYS A 253 -59.47 51.65 0.88
CA LYS A 253 -60.61 51.03 1.58
C LYS A 253 -60.13 50.23 2.79
N GLU A 254 -60.85 50.35 3.91
CA GLU A 254 -60.58 49.58 5.12
C GLU A 254 -60.69 48.08 4.86
N ILE A 255 -59.64 47.35 5.23
CA ILE A 255 -59.58 45.90 5.06
C ILE A 255 -60.56 45.22 6.01
N THR A 256 -61.31 44.24 5.49
CA THR A 256 -62.35 43.57 6.29
C THR A 256 -61.75 42.75 7.44
N LYS A 257 -62.46 42.63 8.57
CA LYS A 257 -62.04 41.85 9.76
C LYS A 257 -61.64 40.40 9.46
N SER A 258 -62.17 39.81 8.39
CA SER A 258 -61.81 38.46 7.91
C SER A 258 -60.44 38.43 7.21
N GLN A 259 -60.14 39.45 6.41
CA GLN A 259 -58.86 39.60 5.72
C GLN A 259 -57.73 39.96 6.71
N THR A 260 -57.98 40.84 7.69
CA THR A 260 -57.01 41.15 8.74
C THR A 260 -56.57 39.88 9.48
N LYS A 261 -57.50 39.01 9.87
CA LYS A 261 -57.19 37.73 10.52
C LYS A 261 -56.35 36.79 9.65
N LYS A 262 -56.57 36.78 8.33
CA LYS A 262 -55.74 35.99 7.38
C LYS A 262 -54.32 36.57 7.30
N LEU A 263 -54.18 37.89 7.22
CA LEU A 263 -52.89 38.58 7.17
C LEU A 263 -52.10 38.39 8.47
N THR A 264 -52.75 38.48 9.64
CA THR A 264 -52.13 38.18 10.94
C THR A 264 -51.60 36.74 10.98
N LYS A 265 -52.37 35.76 10.50
CA LYS A 265 -51.96 34.35 10.47
C LYS A 265 -50.78 34.10 9.51
N LEU A 266 -50.74 34.81 8.38
CA LEU A 266 -49.62 34.77 7.44
C LEU A 266 -48.35 35.40 8.07
N MET A 267 -48.50 36.52 8.76
CA MET A 267 -47.40 37.18 9.49
C MET A 267 -46.83 36.29 10.59
N GLU A 268 -47.69 35.65 11.38
CA GLU A 268 -47.26 34.76 12.47
C GLU A 268 -46.55 33.51 11.93
N ALA A 269 -47.00 32.99 10.79
CA ALA A 269 -46.31 31.90 10.09
C ALA A 269 -44.93 32.32 9.57
N GLN A 270 -44.79 33.54 9.03
CA GLN A 270 -43.51 34.09 8.60
C GLN A 270 -42.58 34.36 9.79
N LYS A 271 -43.10 34.89 10.90
CA LYS A 271 -42.35 35.14 12.14
C LYS A 271 -41.71 33.86 12.68
N LYS A 272 -42.47 32.75 12.73
CA LYS A 272 -41.93 31.44 13.15
C LYS A 272 -40.83 30.94 12.21
N LYS A 273 -40.92 31.22 10.92
CA LYS A 273 -39.86 30.87 9.96
C LYS A 273 -38.62 31.76 10.11
N TYR A 274 -38.81 33.06 10.34
CA TYR A 274 -37.74 34.04 10.53
C TYR A 274 -36.96 33.80 11.83
N GLU A 275 -37.65 33.53 12.95
CA GLU A 275 -37.02 33.16 14.22
C GLU A 275 -36.20 31.87 14.10
N LYS A 276 -36.72 30.88 13.36
CA LYS A 276 -35.98 29.64 13.09
C LYS A 276 -34.76 29.86 12.20
N TRP A 277 -34.83 30.80 11.25
CA TRP A 277 -33.70 31.18 10.40
C TRP A 277 -32.61 31.94 11.19
N LEU A 278 -32.99 32.90 12.03
CA LEU A 278 -32.07 33.61 12.94
C LEU A 278 -31.34 32.64 13.89
N GLY A 279 -32.06 31.66 14.43
CA GLY A 279 -31.47 30.62 15.28
C GLY A 279 -30.57 29.61 14.55
N GLN A 280 -30.60 29.55 13.22
CA GLN A 280 -29.69 28.73 12.41
C GLN A 280 -28.42 29.47 11.97
N GLN A 281 -28.39 30.80 12.10
CA GLN A 281 -27.21 31.62 11.81
C GLN A 281 -26.32 31.91 13.05
N SER A 282 -26.77 31.53 14.26
CA SER A 282 -26.03 31.69 15.53
C SER A 282 -25.25 30.44 15.92
#